data_AF-A0AAE0YKX7-F1
#
_entry.id   AF-A0AAE0YKX7-F1
#
_cell.length_a   1.000
_cell.length_b   1.000
_cell.length_c   1.000
_cell.angle_alpha   90.00
_cell.angle_beta   90.00
_cell.angle_gamma   90.00
#
_symmetry.space_group_name_H-M   'P 1'
#
loop_
_entity.id
_entity.type
_entity.pdbx_description
1 polymer ?
#
loop_
_entity_poly.entity_id
_entity_poly.type
_entity_poly.pdbx_seq_one_letter_code
_entity_poly.pdbx_strand_id
1 'polypeptide(L)'
;MLYASLWSFKASRLRSVLGQNEPTKDKMNSQDWLNKQPDWSRALLSDLFLGRRWLMQMGEAAEKFGISIQYSTSYSRHILQSVVIPSVTQARVSSDYRPGNDQSKSGITAMFVDALNLVPSKDTFWSTGNQPGNPYHQDSWNDASP
;
A
#
# COMPACT_ATOMS: atom_id res chain seq x y z
N MET A 1 -21.38 -18.52 15.82
CA MET A 1 -21.19 -17.50 16.89
C MET A 1 -19.96 -17.78 17.78
N LEU A 2 -18.85 -18.34 17.26
CA LEU A 2 -17.66 -18.67 18.07
C LEU A 2 -16.36 -17.98 17.59
N TYR A 3 -16.36 -17.34 16.42
CA TYR A 3 -15.16 -16.68 15.87
C TYR A 3 -14.99 -15.22 16.31
N ALA A 4 -16.07 -14.53 16.70
CA ALA A 4 -16.01 -13.13 17.14
C ALA A 4 -15.34 -12.97 18.53
N SER A 5 -15.45 -14.00 19.38
CA SER A 5 -15.01 -13.95 20.78
C SER A 5 -13.49 -14.00 20.96
N LEU A 6 -12.78 -14.70 20.07
CA LEU A 6 -11.31 -14.79 20.11
C LEU A 6 -10.60 -13.50 19.66
N TRP A 7 -11.23 -12.72 18.76
CA TRP A 7 -10.67 -11.44 18.29
C TRP A 7 -10.81 -10.34 19.35
N SER A 8 -11.92 -10.30 20.09
CA SER A 8 -12.11 -9.34 21.19
C SER A 8 -11.10 -9.52 22.32
N PHE A 9 -10.66 -10.74 22.62
CA PHE A 9 -9.71 -10.98 23.72
C PHE A 9 -8.27 -10.61 23.34
N LYS A 10 -7.87 -10.79 22.07
CA LYS A 10 -6.53 -10.39 21.59
C LYS A 10 -6.40 -8.86 21.46
N ALA A 11 -7.47 -8.17 21.06
CA ALA A 11 -7.51 -6.72 20.94
C ALA A 11 -7.53 -6.00 22.31
N SER A 12 -8.12 -6.62 23.35
CA SER A 12 -8.17 -6.03 24.70
C SER A 12 -6.80 -6.01 25.37
N ARG A 13 -5.96 -7.03 25.14
CA ARG A 13 -4.60 -7.10 25.72
C ARG A 13 -3.59 -6.15 25.07
N LEU A 14 -3.85 -5.66 23.86
CA LEU A 14 -3.06 -4.61 23.20
C LEU A 14 -3.47 -3.20 23.65
N ARG A 15 -4.66 -3.04 24.23
CA ARG A 15 -5.23 -1.75 24.61
C ARG A 15 -4.68 -1.18 25.91
N SER A 16 -4.15 -2.02 26.81
CA SER A 16 -3.56 -1.55 28.08
C SER A 16 -2.10 -1.11 27.98
N VAL A 17 -1.43 -1.38 26.85
CA VAL A 17 0.01 -1.08 26.66
C VAL A 17 0.20 0.25 25.92
N LEU A 18 -0.80 0.74 25.19
CA LEU A 18 -0.71 1.95 24.38
C LEU A 18 -1.74 2.98 24.83
N GLY A 19 -1.52 3.55 26.01
CA GLY A 19 -2.07 4.87 26.29
C GLY A 19 -1.28 5.88 25.48
N GLN A 20 -1.92 6.55 24.51
CA GLN A 20 -1.78 7.97 24.16
C GLN A 20 -2.83 8.34 23.10
N ASN A 21 -3.54 9.43 23.37
CA ASN A 21 -4.55 10.06 22.52
C ASN A 21 -3.86 11.08 21.60
N GLU A 22 -3.66 10.74 20.33
CA GLU A 22 -3.41 11.62 19.18
C GLU A 22 -3.62 10.72 17.93
N PRO A 23 -4.31 11.15 16.84
CA PRO A 23 -4.36 10.38 15.60
C PRO A 23 -2.96 10.37 14.98
N THR A 24 -2.15 9.37 15.32
CA THR A 24 -0.77 9.28 14.86
C THR A 24 -0.72 9.06 13.36
N LYS A 25 0.01 9.94 12.67
CA LYS A 25 0.45 9.79 11.27
C LYS A 25 1.36 8.56 11.03
N ASP A 26 1.55 7.71 12.04
CA ASP A 26 2.61 6.70 12.07
C ASP A 26 2.13 5.28 11.71
N LYS A 27 0.83 5.08 11.48
CA LYS A 27 0.27 3.78 11.10
C LYS A 27 -0.26 3.83 9.67
N MET A 28 0.56 3.31 8.76
CA MET A 28 0.25 3.15 7.34
C MET A 28 0.16 1.66 6.99
N ASN A 29 -0.94 1.24 6.38
CA ASN A 29 -1.09 -0.09 5.82
C ASN A 29 -0.87 -0.07 4.30
N SER A 30 0.05 -0.88 3.80
CA SER A 30 0.28 -1.02 2.36
C SER A 30 -0.54 -2.18 1.81
N GLN A 31 -1.45 -1.88 0.89
CA GLN A 31 -2.17 -2.91 0.17
C GLN A 31 -1.28 -3.46 -0.95
N ASP A 32 -0.45 -4.43 -0.61
CA ASP A 32 0.55 -4.96 -1.51
C ASP A 32 -0.02 -5.80 -2.64
N TRP A 33 0.63 -5.72 -3.79
CA TRP A 33 0.24 -6.40 -5.05
C TRP A 33 -1.26 -6.27 -5.35
N LEU A 34 -1.83 -5.07 -5.20
CA LEU A 34 -3.27 -4.86 -5.33
C LEU A 34 -3.79 -5.22 -6.74
N ASN A 35 -2.98 -5.08 -7.77
CA ASN A 35 -3.29 -5.56 -9.12
C ASN A 35 -3.42 -7.09 -9.22
N LYS A 36 -2.66 -7.86 -8.43
CA LYS A 36 -2.69 -9.33 -8.49
C LYS A 36 -3.94 -9.92 -7.86
N GLN A 37 -4.54 -9.21 -6.91
CA GLN A 37 -5.76 -9.66 -6.22
C GLN A 37 -6.90 -9.98 -7.22
N PRO A 38 -7.31 -9.06 -8.11
CA PRO A 38 -8.31 -9.38 -9.12
C PRO A 38 -7.80 -10.39 -10.17
N ASP A 39 -6.51 -10.40 -10.50
CA ASP A 39 -5.96 -11.31 -11.51
C ASP A 39 -5.99 -12.78 -11.06
N TRP A 40 -5.89 -13.03 -9.75
CA TRP A 40 -5.81 -14.39 -9.17
C TRP A 40 -7.07 -14.84 -8.43
N SER A 41 -7.95 -13.91 -8.05
CA SER A 41 -9.20 -14.23 -7.35
C SER A 41 -10.36 -14.39 -8.31
N ARG A 42 -10.77 -15.64 -8.56
CA ARG A 42 -12.00 -15.94 -9.32
C ARG A 42 -13.22 -15.24 -8.75
N ALA A 43 -13.30 -15.09 -7.42
CA ALA A 43 -14.42 -14.40 -6.77
C ALA A 43 -14.51 -12.93 -7.20
N LEU A 44 -13.37 -12.24 -7.33
CA LEU A 44 -13.31 -10.85 -7.81
C LEU A 44 -13.60 -10.72 -9.31
N LEU A 45 -13.40 -11.80 -10.08
CA LEU A 45 -13.74 -11.86 -11.51
C LEU A 45 -15.21 -12.23 -11.76
N SER A 46 -15.86 -12.93 -10.81
CA SER A 46 -17.25 -13.40 -10.95
C SER A 46 -18.30 -12.43 -10.41
N ASP A 47 -17.93 -11.53 -9.50
CA ASP A 47 -18.85 -10.56 -8.88
C ASP A 47 -18.33 -9.13 -9.08
N LEU A 48 -19.09 -8.36 -9.87
CA LEU A 48 -18.79 -6.96 -10.21
C LEU A 48 -18.64 -6.05 -8.98
N PHE A 49 -19.37 -6.34 -7.90
CA PHE A 49 -19.41 -5.49 -6.71
C PHE A 49 -18.47 -5.95 -5.61
N LEU A 50 -17.93 -7.17 -5.68
CA LEU A 50 -17.08 -7.72 -4.62
C LEU A 50 -15.82 -6.89 -4.40
N GLY A 51 -15.14 -6.46 -5.47
CA GLY A 51 -13.94 -5.63 -5.36
C GLY A 51 -14.20 -4.30 -4.67
N ARG A 52 -15.30 -3.62 -5.01
CA ARG A 52 -15.71 -2.37 -4.35
C ARG A 52 -16.03 -2.62 -2.88
N ARG A 53 -16.84 -3.64 -2.56
CA ARG A 53 -17.20 -3.97 -1.17
C ARG A 53 -15.97 -4.25 -0.33
N TRP A 54 -15.03 -5.01 -0.86
CA TRP A 54 -13.77 -5.32 -0.19
C TRP A 54 -12.95 -4.06 0.12
N LEU A 55 -12.73 -3.19 -0.87
CA LEU A 55 -11.98 -1.94 -0.66
C LEU A 55 -12.69 -0.99 0.31
N MET A 56 -14.01 -0.86 0.23
CA MET A 56 -14.79 -0.03 1.16
C MET A 56 -14.68 -0.54 2.60
N GLN A 57 -14.83 -1.86 2.82
CA GLN A 57 -14.71 -2.46 4.16
C GLN A 57 -13.31 -2.29 4.74
N MET A 58 -12.27 -2.38 3.91
CA MET A 58 -10.91 -2.05 4.33
C MET A 58 -10.77 -0.58 4.73
N GLY A 59 -11.37 0.32 3.95
CA GLY A 59 -11.42 1.74 4.24
C GLY A 59 -12.07 2.08 5.57
N GLU A 60 -13.27 1.54 5.80
CA GLU A 60 -14.04 1.69 7.05
C GLU A 60 -13.26 1.14 8.26
N ALA A 61 -12.62 -0.02 8.10
CA ALA A 61 -11.78 -0.58 9.15
C ALA A 61 -10.58 0.32 9.44
N ALA A 62 -9.90 0.83 8.41
CA ALA A 62 -8.75 1.69 8.57
C ALA A 62 -9.13 3.01 9.28
N GLU A 63 -10.24 3.64 8.91
CA GLU A 63 -10.77 4.82 9.61
C GLU A 63 -11.05 4.55 11.09
N LYS A 64 -11.71 3.43 11.39
CA LYS A 64 -12.03 3.02 12.76
C LYS A 64 -10.78 2.86 13.64
N PHE A 65 -9.65 2.50 13.06
CA PHE A 65 -8.38 2.33 13.77
C PHE A 65 -7.40 3.50 13.59
N GLY A 66 -7.80 4.57 12.90
CA GLY A 66 -6.91 5.71 12.61
C GLY A 66 -5.69 5.30 11.77
N ILE A 67 -5.87 4.37 10.83
CA ILE A 67 -4.83 3.85 9.95
C ILE A 67 -5.01 4.48 8.57
N SER A 68 -3.91 4.93 7.98
CA SER A 68 -3.87 5.37 6.60
C SER A 68 -3.54 4.20 5.67
N ILE A 69 -4.03 4.24 4.44
CA ILE A 69 -3.84 3.20 3.43
C ILE A 69 -2.97 3.73 2.30
N GLN A 70 -1.98 2.92 1.91
CA GLN A 70 -1.24 3.03 0.67
C GLN A 70 -1.69 1.96 -0.30
N TYR A 71 -2.01 2.35 -1.52
CA TYR A 71 -2.22 1.41 -2.62
C TYR A 71 -0.91 1.07 -3.32
N SER A 72 -0.43 -0.18 -3.19
CA SER A 72 0.78 -0.68 -3.86
C SER A 72 0.42 -1.44 -5.14
N THR A 73 1.22 -1.28 -6.20
CA THR A 73 1.06 -1.94 -7.50
C THR A 73 -0.39 -1.93 -8.00
N SER A 74 -1.00 -0.74 -8.10
CA SER A 74 -2.44 -0.61 -8.29
C SER A 74 -2.82 -0.26 -9.73
N TYR A 75 -3.91 -0.86 -10.23
CA TYR A 75 -4.51 -0.43 -11.48
C TYR A 75 -5.23 0.91 -11.31
N SER A 76 -5.39 1.68 -12.38
CA SER A 76 -6.07 3.00 -12.35
C SER A 76 -7.47 2.93 -11.73
N ARG A 77 -8.20 1.83 -11.96
CA ARG A 77 -9.52 1.58 -11.34
C ARG A 77 -9.48 1.52 -9.80
N HIS A 78 -8.41 1.01 -9.21
CA HIS A 78 -8.25 1.00 -7.76
C HIS A 78 -7.93 2.40 -7.25
N ILE A 79 -7.05 3.14 -7.96
CA ILE A 79 -6.71 4.51 -7.61
C ILE A 79 -7.95 5.40 -7.68
N LEU A 80 -8.82 5.25 -8.68
CA LEU A 80 -10.10 5.99 -8.75
C LEU A 80 -11.03 5.70 -7.57
N GLN A 81 -11.00 4.48 -7.02
CA GLN A 81 -11.81 4.11 -5.86
C GLN A 81 -11.38 4.86 -4.58
N SER A 82 -10.14 5.39 -4.52
CA SER A 82 -9.67 6.20 -3.38
C SER A 82 -10.51 7.46 -3.13
N VAL A 83 -11.15 8.02 -4.18
CA VAL A 83 -11.97 9.23 -4.09
C VAL A 83 -13.12 9.06 -3.09
N VAL A 84 -13.57 7.82 -2.86
CA VAL A 84 -14.64 7.51 -1.91
C VAL A 84 -14.15 6.77 -0.67
N ILE A 85 -12.83 6.65 -0.48
CA ILE A 85 -12.21 5.99 0.68
C ILE A 85 -11.19 6.96 1.33
N PRO A 86 -11.63 7.81 2.27
CA PRO A 86 -10.80 8.85 2.89
C PRO A 86 -9.52 8.34 3.57
N SER A 87 -9.52 7.09 4.05
CA SER A 87 -8.31 6.49 4.64
C SER A 87 -7.21 6.21 3.63
N VAL A 88 -7.48 6.22 2.32
CA VAL A 88 -6.45 6.12 1.28
C VAL A 88 -5.81 7.50 1.09
N THR A 89 -4.53 7.60 1.43
CA THR A 89 -3.80 8.89 1.42
C THR A 89 -2.66 8.90 0.41
N GLN A 90 -2.23 7.73 -0.05
CA GLN A 90 -1.13 7.59 -0.99
C GLN A 90 -1.28 6.40 -1.93
N ALA A 91 -0.64 6.47 -3.09
CA ALA A 91 -0.56 5.38 -4.05
C ALA A 91 0.86 5.28 -4.61
N ARG A 92 1.31 4.03 -4.78
CA ARG A 92 2.63 3.73 -5.31
C ARG A 92 2.64 3.91 -6.82
N VAL A 93 3.55 4.76 -7.28
CA VAL A 93 3.69 5.15 -8.70
C VAL A 93 4.89 4.49 -9.38
N SER A 94 5.67 3.69 -8.64
CA SER A 94 6.74 2.85 -9.16
C SER A 94 6.38 1.36 -9.15
N SER A 95 7.09 0.57 -9.96
CA SER A 95 7.13 -0.89 -9.83
C SER A 95 7.89 -1.33 -8.57
N ASP A 96 7.83 -2.63 -8.25
CA ASP A 96 8.68 -3.25 -7.23
C ASP A 96 10.13 -2.99 -7.62
N TYR A 97 10.88 -2.45 -6.67
CA TYR A 97 12.17 -1.88 -6.97
C TYR A 97 13.27 -2.93 -7.14
N ARG A 98 14.17 -2.69 -8.11
CA ARG A 98 15.40 -3.44 -8.38
C ARG A 98 16.52 -2.43 -8.65
N PRO A 99 17.78 -2.69 -8.26
CA PRO A 99 18.92 -1.88 -8.71
C PRO A 99 18.96 -1.78 -10.24
N GLY A 100 19.16 -0.58 -10.81
CA GLY A 100 19.27 -0.37 -12.26
C GLY A 100 18.70 0.95 -12.79
N ASN A 101 18.69 1.11 -14.13
CA ASN A 101 18.37 2.37 -14.85
C ASN A 101 16.94 2.91 -14.70
N ASP A 102 16.05 2.21 -14.01
CA ASP A 102 14.62 2.51 -13.97
C ASP A 102 14.19 3.36 -12.75
N GLN A 103 15.14 4.09 -12.16
CA GLN A 103 14.94 4.89 -10.95
C GLN A 103 13.85 5.97 -11.06
N SER A 104 13.63 6.52 -12.25
CA SER A 104 12.84 7.74 -12.43
C SER A 104 11.50 7.50 -13.14
N LYS A 105 11.09 6.24 -13.31
CA LYS A 105 9.88 5.87 -14.09
C LYS A 105 8.58 5.99 -13.29
N SER A 106 8.22 7.21 -12.88
CA SER A 106 6.97 7.48 -12.14
C SER A 106 6.04 8.52 -12.80
N GLY A 107 6.51 9.24 -13.81
CA GLY A 107 5.92 10.51 -14.29
C GLY A 107 4.40 10.54 -14.51
N ILE A 108 3.86 9.72 -15.43
CA ILE A 108 2.43 9.79 -15.78
C ILE A 108 1.55 9.36 -14.61
N THR A 109 1.91 8.29 -13.92
CA THR A 109 1.15 7.80 -12.77
C THR A 109 1.21 8.78 -11.60
N ALA A 110 2.34 9.45 -11.40
CA ALA A 110 2.48 10.50 -10.37
C ALA A 110 1.52 11.66 -10.63
N MET A 111 1.43 12.16 -11.86
CA MET A 111 0.47 13.21 -12.22
C MET A 111 -0.98 12.76 -12.01
N PHE A 112 -1.31 11.51 -12.34
CA PHE A 112 -2.65 10.96 -12.13
C PHE A 112 -3.02 10.82 -10.65
N VAL A 113 -2.08 10.38 -9.81
CA VAL A 113 -2.26 10.22 -8.36
C VAL A 113 -2.38 11.59 -7.69
N ASP A 114 -1.52 12.54 -8.06
CA ASP A 114 -1.55 13.92 -7.55
C ASP A 114 -2.87 14.63 -7.90
N ALA A 115 -3.39 14.43 -9.12
CA ALA A 115 -4.68 14.98 -9.54
C ALA A 115 -5.88 14.47 -8.71
N LEU A 116 -5.73 13.33 -8.03
CA LEU A 116 -6.73 12.75 -7.13
C LEU A 116 -6.49 13.11 -5.66
N ASN A 117 -5.57 14.06 -5.40
CA ASN A 117 -5.17 14.51 -4.07
C ASN A 117 -4.60 13.38 -3.19
N LEU A 118 -3.92 12.41 -3.83
CA LEU A 118 -3.17 11.36 -3.17
C LEU A 118 -1.67 11.69 -3.24
N VAL A 119 -0.92 11.28 -2.22
CA VAL A 119 0.54 11.41 -2.25
C VAL A 119 1.13 10.29 -3.13
N PRO A 120 1.90 10.63 -4.18
CA PRO A 120 2.61 9.63 -4.97
C PRO A 120 3.79 9.07 -4.16
N SER A 121 3.87 7.75 -4.03
CA SER A 121 5.00 7.08 -3.35
C SER A 121 5.81 6.21 -4.30
N LYS A 122 7.11 6.10 -4.03
CA LYS A 122 8.03 5.21 -4.73
C LYS A 122 8.52 4.15 -3.76
N ASP A 123 8.60 2.91 -4.23
CA ASP A 123 9.32 1.85 -3.54
C ASP A 123 10.82 2.11 -3.65
N THR A 124 11.47 2.33 -2.50
CA THR A 124 12.92 2.37 -2.30
C THR A 124 13.68 3.43 -3.15
N PHE A 125 14.35 4.39 -2.49
CA PHE A 125 15.14 5.43 -3.16
C PHE A 125 16.65 5.19 -2.97
N TRP A 126 17.37 5.04 -4.08
CA TRP A 126 18.84 4.94 -4.09
C TRP A 126 19.42 6.22 -4.70
N SER A 127 20.20 6.96 -3.91
CA SER A 127 20.94 8.15 -4.35
C SER A 127 22.33 7.83 -4.92
N THR A 128 22.85 6.63 -4.64
CA THR A 128 24.18 6.16 -5.03
C THR A 128 24.10 4.72 -5.54
N GLY A 129 25.03 4.36 -6.44
CA GLY A 129 25.06 3.02 -7.05
C GLY A 129 25.49 1.89 -6.11
N ASN A 130 26.08 2.25 -4.98
CA ASN A 130 26.31 1.36 -3.85
C ASN A 130 25.69 2.01 -2.61
N GLN A 131 24.72 1.34 -1.98
CA GLN A 131 24.11 1.78 -0.73
C GLN A 131 24.75 1.01 0.43
N PRO A 132 25.64 1.65 1.21
CA PRO A 132 26.27 0.97 2.33
C PRO A 132 25.21 0.54 3.36
N GLY A 133 25.24 -0.73 3.75
CA GLY A 133 24.30 -1.30 4.73
C GLY A 133 23.07 -1.99 4.15
N ASN A 134 23.01 -2.20 2.83
CA ASN A 134 21.96 -3.01 2.21
C ASN A 134 22.05 -4.49 2.66
N PRO A 135 21.00 -5.05 3.31
CA PRO A 135 21.01 -6.43 3.79
C PRO A 135 20.94 -7.48 2.67
N TYR A 136 20.67 -7.05 1.42
CA TYR A 136 20.49 -7.96 0.28
C TYR A 136 21.78 -8.20 -0.54
N HIS A 137 22.92 -7.63 -0.14
CA HIS A 137 24.26 -7.84 -0.73
C HIS A 137 24.38 -7.63 -2.25
N GLN A 138 23.37 -7.04 -2.90
CA GLN A 138 23.39 -6.59 -4.29
C GLN A 138 23.78 -5.11 -4.33
N ASP A 139 25.03 -4.85 -3.99
CA ASP A 139 25.51 -3.52 -3.60
C ASP A 139 26.12 -2.73 -4.77
N SER A 140 25.92 -3.19 -6.01
CA SER A 140 26.53 -2.51 -7.15
C SER A 140 25.73 -2.62 -8.44
N TRP A 141 25.70 -1.50 -9.14
CA TRP A 141 25.28 -1.31 -10.53
C TRP A 141 26.23 -2.00 -11.54
N ASN A 142 26.61 -3.26 -11.32
CA ASN A 142 27.57 -3.95 -12.21
C ASN A 142 26.93 -5.03 -13.11
N ASP A 143 25.61 -5.10 -13.21
CA ASP A 143 24.93 -5.98 -14.17
C ASP A 143 24.78 -5.33 -15.57
N ALA A 144 25.53 -4.28 -15.85
CA ALA A 144 25.78 -3.81 -17.22
C ALA A 144 26.96 -4.58 -17.83
N SER A 145 26.74 -5.87 -18.14
CA SER A 145 27.44 -6.45 -19.29
C SER A 145 26.70 -5.98 -20.56
N PRO A 146 27.44 -5.55 -21.60
CA PRO A 146 26.88 -4.92 -22.80
C PRO A 146 25.87 -5.80 -23.55
#